data_AF-A0A4Q2CY14-F1
#
_entry.id   AF-A0A4Q2CY14-F1
#
_cell.length_a   1.000
_cell.length_b   1.000
_cell.length_c   1.000
_cell.angle_alpha   90.00
_cell.angle_beta   90.00
_cell.angle_gamma   90.00
#
_symmetry.space_group_name_H-M   'P 1'
#
loop_
_entity.id
_entity.type
_entity.pdbx_description
1 polymer ?
#
loop_
_entity_poly.entity_id
_entity_poly.type
_entity_poly.pdbx_seq_one_letter_code
_entity_poly.pdbx_strand_id
1 'polypeptide(L)'
;MKCNADTVLIGSKAVLVPYAASHVPKYHEWMLSEELRELTASEPLSLEEEYEMQEKWQVDEDKLTFIILSREGVEFPEDQAILPSDPLLKKCPMVGDVNIFLYGSLKSLQSPLKAHSSEDGEEEDAGHAEVEIMIAGMRDIIFLFSQPSTQPDPSDRTFASSKRLC
;
A
#
# COMPACT_ATOMS: atom_id res chain seq x y z
N MET A 1 -2.84 -12.06 4.22
CA MET A 1 -3.45 -11.13 5.20
C MET A 1 -4.01 -11.83 6.42
N LYS A 2 -3.12 -12.28 7.30
CA LYS A 2 -3.51 -12.65 8.68
C LYS A 2 -3.33 -11.51 9.67
N CYS A 3 -2.33 -10.64 9.48
CA CYS A 3 -1.95 -9.64 10.49
C CYS A 3 -2.70 -8.30 10.37
N ASN A 4 -3.06 -7.86 9.17
CA ASN A 4 -3.79 -6.59 8.96
C ASN A 4 -5.31 -6.76 8.87
N ALA A 5 -5.86 -7.98 8.89
CA ALA A 5 -7.28 -8.24 8.61
C ALA A 5 -8.26 -7.48 9.51
N ASP A 6 -7.87 -7.20 10.76
CA ASP A 6 -8.67 -6.45 11.74
C ASP A 6 -8.10 -5.04 12.02
N THR A 7 -7.15 -4.57 11.20
CA THR A 7 -6.45 -3.30 11.42
C THR A 7 -7.04 -2.18 10.58
N VAL A 8 -7.58 -1.17 11.24
CA VAL A 8 -7.98 0.10 10.61
C VAL A 8 -7.02 1.21 11.08
N LEU A 9 -6.41 1.92 10.14
CA LEU A 9 -5.51 3.03 10.45
C LEU A 9 -6.22 4.35 10.17
N ILE A 10 -6.45 5.13 11.22
CA ILE A 10 -7.15 6.41 11.13
C ILE A 10 -6.12 7.54 11.09
N GLY A 11 -5.97 8.16 9.93
CA GLY A 11 -5.18 9.36 9.74
C GLY A 11 -6.03 10.64 9.87
N SER A 12 -5.37 11.80 9.76
CA SER A 12 -6.07 13.09 9.80
C SER A 12 -6.93 13.35 8.55
N LYS A 13 -6.51 12.85 7.38
CA LYS A 13 -7.18 13.07 6.08
C LYS A 13 -7.70 11.80 5.41
N ALA A 14 -7.18 10.65 5.80
CA ALA A 14 -7.49 9.37 5.18
C ALA A 14 -7.64 8.29 6.25
N VAL A 15 -8.39 7.25 5.91
CA VAL A 15 -8.53 6.03 6.69
C VAL A 15 -8.09 4.86 5.82
N LEU A 16 -7.21 4.01 6.34
CA LEU A 16 -6.79 2.79 5.67
C LEU A 16 -7.55 1.61 6.26
N VAL A 17 -8.23 0.87 5.40
CA VAL A 17 -8.98 -0.34 5.78
C VAL A 17 -8.44 -1.54 5.02
N PRO A 18 -8.50 -2.75 5.57
CA PRO A 18 -8.02 -3.95 4.87
C PRO A 18 -8.79 -4.15 3.57
N TYR A 19 -8.09 -4.53 2.50
CA TYR A 19 -8.76 -4.87 1.24
C TYR A 19 -9.67 -6.08 1.43
N ALA A 20 -10.88 -6.00 0.88
CA ALA A 20 -11.96 -6.95 1.12
C ALA A 20 -12.82 -7.07 -0.13
N ALA A 21 -13.52 -8.20 -0.28
CA ALA A 21 -14.37 -8.49 -1.43
C ALA A 21 -15.38 -7.38 -1.77
N SER A 22 -15.90 -6.65 -0.76
CA SER A 22 -16.83 -5.52 -0.99
C SER A 22 -16.22 -4.35 -1.77
N HIS A 23 -14.90 -4.24 -1.81
CA HIS A 23 -14.18 -3.18 -2.52
C HIS A 23 -13.90 -3.56 -3.99
N VAL A 24 -13.96 -4.85 -4.34
CA VAL A 24 -13.63 -5.37 -5.68
C VAL A 24 -14.44 -4.69 -6.79
N PRO A 25 -15.78 -4.49 -6.69
CA PRO A 25 -16.53 -3.84 -7.76
C PRO A 25 -16.03 -2.42 -8.05
N LYS A 26 -15.70 -1.65 -7.00
CA LYS A 26 -15.23 -0.28 -7.17
C LYS A 26 -13.80 -0.22 -7.70
N TYR A 27 -12.95 -1.13 -7.25
CA TYR A 27 -11.59 -1.27 -7.76
C TYR A 27 -11.58 -1.67 -9.24
N HIS A 28 -12.45 -2.61 -9.63
CA HIS A 28 -12.63 -3.00 -11.02
C HIS A 28 -13.07 -1.83 -11.90
N GLU A 29 -13.99 -0.97 -11.43
CA GLU A 29 -14.35 0.27 -12.15
C GLU A 29 -13.14 1.17 -12.42
N TRP A 30 -12.19 1.26 -11.48
CA TRP A 30 -10.95 2.00 -11.68
C TRP A 30 -10.05 1.34 -12.73
N MET A 31 -9.92 0.01 -12.67
CA MET A 31 -9.13 -0.76 -13.64
C MET A 31 -9.76 -0.80 -15.04
N LEU A 32 -10.99 -0.34 -15.25
CA LEU A 32 -11.52 -0.09 -16.60
C LEU A 32 -10.89 1.14 -17.27
N SER A 33 -10.27 2.04 -16.50
CA SER A 33 -9.56 3.20 -17.05
C SER A 33 -8.21 2.79 -17.64
N GLU A 34 -8.03 3.01 -18.93
CA GLU A 34 -6.76 2.75 -19.63
C GLU A 34 -5.60 3.55 -19.04
N GLU A 35 -5.84 4.81 -18.67
CA GLU A 35 -4.84 5.67 -18.03
C GLU A 35 -4.36 5.07 -16.69
N LEU A 36 -5.28 4.59 -15.85
CA LEU A 36 -4.90 3.96 -14.59
C LEU A 36 -4.12 2.69 -14.81
N ARG A 37 -4.55 1.85 -15.76
CA ARG A 37 -3.86 0.60 -16.09
C ARG A 37 -2.46 0.80 -16.64
N GLU A 38 -2.27 1.75 -17.55
CA GLU A 38 -0.94 2.10 -18.08
C GLU A 38 -0.01 2.56 -16.96
N LEU A 39 -0.54 3.34 -16.02
CA LEU A 39 0.22 3.89 -14.91
C LEU A 39 0.55 2.84 -13.83
N THR A 40 -0.34 1.90 -13.57
CA THR A 40 -0.09 0.77 -12.66
C THR A 40 0.54 -0.44 -13.34
N ALA A 41 0.84 -0.35 -14.64
CA ALA A 41 1.27 -1.46 -15.49
C ALA A 41 0.39 -2.72 -15.35
N SER A 42 -0.92 -2.54 -15.14
CA SER A 42 -1.85 -3.63 -14.89
C SER A 42 -2.57 -4.10 -16.16
N GLU A 43 -2.66 -5.42 -16.30
CA GLU A 43 -3.47 -6.06 -17.33
C GLU A 43 -4.96 -5.97 -16.98
N PRO A 44 -5.87 -5.92 -17.96
CA PRO A 44 -7.29 -5.89 -17.70
C PRO A 44 -7.73 -7.28 -17.24
N LEU A 45 -8.32 -7.34 -16.05
CA LEU A 45 -8.93 -8.56 -15.52
C LEU A 45 -10.45 -8.44 -15.60
N SER A 46 -11.12 -9.57 -15.75
CA SER A 46 -12.56 -9.67 -15.53
C SER A 46 -12.89 -9.51 -14.05
N LEU A 47 -14.14 -9.13 -13.75
CA LEU A 47 -14.58 -8.98 -12.36
C LEU A 47 -14.38 -10.25 -11.53
N GLU A 48 -14.60 -11.43 -12.13
CA GLU A 48 -14.39 -12.73 -11.47
C GLU A 48 -12.90 -12.96 -11.16
N GLU A 49 -12.01 -12.66 -12.10
CA GLU A 49 -10.56 -12.75 -11.89
C GLU A 49 -10.07 -11.78 -10.79
N GLU A 50 -10.65 -10.59 -10.68
CA GLU A 50 -10.34 -9.64 -9.59
C GLU A 50 -10.71 -10.22 -8.21
N TYR A 51 -11.84 -10.93 -8.10
CA TYR A 51 -12.18 -11.64 -6.86
C TYR A 51 -11.17 -12.74 -6.54
N GLU A 52 -10.75 -13.53 -7.53
CA GLU A 52 -9.73 -14.56 -7.33
C GLU A 52 -8.37 -13.97 -6.92
N MET A 53 -7.98 -12.85 -7.51
CA MET A 53 -6.74 -12.15 -7.14
C MET A 53 -6.84 -11.56 -5.74
N GLN A 54 -7.99 -10.97 -5.38
CA GLN A 54 -8.23 -10.47 -4.04
C GLN A 54 -8.08 -11.57 -2.98
N GLU A 55 -8.65 -12.76 -3.21
CA GLU A 55 -8.51 -13.90 -2.30
C GLU A 55 -7.04 -14.34 -2.14
N LYS A 56 -6.28 -14.39 -3.24
CA LYS A 56 -4.85 -14.72 -3.23
C LYS A 56 -4.05 -13.70 -2.42
N TRP A 57 -4.25 -12.41 -2.65
CA TRP A 57 -3.55 -11.37 -1.89
C TRP A 57 -3.97 -11.38 -0.41
N GLN A 58 -5.22 -11.75 -0.11
CA GLN A 58 -5.70 -11.86 1.26
C GLN A 58 -5.01 -12.98 2.06
N VAL A 59 -4.29 -13.91 1.46
CA VAL A 59 -3.52 -14.92 2.21
C VAL A 59 -2.02 -14.65 2.24
N ASP A 60 -1.56 -13.60 1.55
CA ASP A 60 -0.15 -13.28 1.44
C ASP A 60 0.47 -12.86 2.79
N GLU A 61 1.70 -13.29 3.06
CA GLU A 61 2.38 -13.06 4.35
C GLU A 61 3.39 -11.91 4.29
N ASP A 62 3.91 -11.61 3.10
CA ASP A 62 4.85 -10.53 2.82
C ASP A 62 4.18 -9.29 2.19
N LYS A 63 2.89 -9.37 1.85
CA LYS A 63 2.13 -8.26 1.26
C LYS A 63 0.92 -7.85 2.12
N LEU A 64 0.79 -6.55 2.36
CA LEU A 64 -0.37 -5.92 2.99
C LEU A 64 -1.03 -4.94 2.02
N THR A 65 -2.31 -5.14 1.72
CA THR A 65 -3.09 -4.22 0.90
C THR A 65 -4.16 -3.55 1.75
N PHE A 66 -4.16 -2.22 1.70
CA PHE A 66 -5.19 -1.38 2.30
C PHE A 66 -5.91 -0.58 1.22
N ILE A 67 -7.21 -0.36 1.44
CA ILE A 67 -7.98 0.62 0.69
C ILE A 67 -7.91 1.96 1.41
N ILE A 68 -7.65 3.01 0.66
CA ILE A 68 -7.63 4.39 1.14
C ILE A 68 -9.04 4.96 1.02
N LEU A 69 -9.60 5.37 2.15
CA LEU A 69 -10.86 6.10 2.24
C LEU A 69 -10.58 7.56 2.59
N SER A 70 -11.28 8.50 1.94
CA SER A 70 -11.23 9.91 2.34
C SER A 70 -12.00 10.12 3.64
N ARG A 71 -11.38 10.78 4.63
CA ARG A 71 -12.01 11.14 5.90
C ARG A 71 -12.86 12.41 5.82
N GLU A 72 -12.92 13.07 4.66
CA GLU A 72 -13.60 14.36 4.52
C GLU A 72 -15.05 14.31 5.01
N GLY A 73 -15.38 15.16 5.99
CA GLY A 73 -16.72 15.25 6.56
C GLY A 73 -17.10 14.12 7.54
N VAL A 74 -16.16 13.26 7.93
CA VAL A 74 -16.39 12.17 8.90
C VAL A 74 -15.50 12.32 10.12
N GLU A 75 -16.13 12.44 11.29
CA GLU A 75 -15.44 12.42 12.57
C GLU A 75 -15.35 10.98 13.09
N PHE A 76 -14.13 10.58 13.45
CA PHE A 76 -13.86 9.31 14.09
C PHE A 76 -13.58 9.54 15.57
N PRO A 77 -14.09 8.69 16.47
CA PRO A 77 -13.76 8.74 17.89
C PRO A 77 -12.25 8.52 18.10
N GLU A 78 -11.60 9.38 18.89
CA GLU A 78 -10.16 9.30 19.15
C GLU A 78 -9.78 8.11 20.07
N ASP A 79 -10.69 7.73 20.96
CA ASP A 79 -10.44 6.73 22.01
C ASP A 79 -11.08 5.36 21.74
N GLN A 80 -11.59 5.13 20.53
CA GLN A 80 -12.26 3.88 20.17
C GLN A 80 -11.61 3.22 18.97
N ALA A 81 -11.25 1.95 19.12
CA ALA A 81 -10.82 1.12 18.01
C ALA A 81 -11.99 0.92 17.04
N ILE A 82 -11.79 1.33 15.78
CA ILE A 82 -12.73 1.11 14.70
C ILE A 82 -12.42 -0.23 14.05
N LEU A 83 -13.43 -1.09 13.94
CA LEU A 83 -13.31 -2.36 13.23
C LEU A 83 -13.56 -2.17 11.73
N PRO A 84 -12.99 -3.02 10.86
CA PRO A 84 -13.26 -2.95 9.41
C PRO A 84 -14.75 -3.04 9.03
N SER A 85 -15.59 -3.60 9.91
CA SER A 85 -17.03 -3.73 9.73
C SER A 85 -17.85 -2.50 10.19
N ASP A 86 -17.19 -1.46 10.71
CA ASP A 86 -17.87 -0.30 11.27
C ASP A 86 -18.66 0.51 10.20
N PRO A 87 -19.93 0.86 10.46
CA PRO A 87 -20.76 1.59 9.49
C PRO A 87 -20.24 3.00 9.15
N LEU A 88 -19.40 3.61 9.98
CA LEU A 88 -18.78 4.92 9.69
C LEU A 88 -17.88 4.85 8.46
N LEU A 89 -17.19 3.72 8.24
CA LEU A 89 -16.30 3.52 7.10
C LEU A 89 -17.06 3.61 5.77
N LYS A 90 -18.33 3.18 5.73
CA LYS A 90 -19.19 3.27 4.53
C LYS A 90 -19.51 4.70 4.11
N LYS A 91 -19.33 5.68 4.99
CA LYS A 91 -19.52 7.11 4.69
C LYS A 91 -18.28 7.73 4.04
N CYS A 92 -17.13 7.05 4.12
CA CYS A 92 -15.86 7.53 3.59
C CYS A 92 -15.70 7.00 2.15
N PRO A 93 -15.57 7.86 1.13
CA PRO A 93 -15.42 7.40 -0.24
C PRO A 93 -14.05 6.73 -0.45
N MET A 94 -14.03 5.64 -1.21
CA MET A 94 -12.79 5.03 -1.71
C MET A 94 -12.08 6.00 -2.65
N VAL A 95 -10.80 6.25 -2.39
CA VAL A 95 -9.98 7.17 -3.18
C VAL A 95 -8.67 6.54 -3.69
N GLY A 96 -8.35 5.32 -3.29
CA GLY A 96 -7.15 4.63 -3.74
C GLY A 96 -6.86 3.35 -2.95
N ASP A 97 -5.65 2.82 -3.12
CA ASP A 97 -5.12 1.69 -2.37
C ASP A 97 -3.64 1.88 -2.03
N VAL A 98 -3.17 1.13 -1.04
CA VAL A 98 -1.77 1.03 -0.63
C VAL A 98 -1.39 -0.43 -0.60
N ASN A 99 -0.36 -0.82 -1.34
CA ASN A 99 0.30 -2.12 -1.23
C ASN A 99 1.63 -1.94 -0.50
N ILE A 100 1.83 -2.68 0.57
CA ILE A 100 3.06 -2.70 1.36
C ILE A 100 3.69 -4.07 1.18
N PHE A 101 4.89 -4.12 0.64
CA PHE A 101 5.69 -5.33 0.46
C PHE A 101 6.78 -5.36 1.53
N LEU A 102 6.90 -6.47 2.23
CA LEU A 102 7.80 -6.67 3.36
C LEU A 102 8.90 -7.65 2.95
N TYR A 103 10.15 -7.21 2.97
CA TYR A 103 11.30 -8.02 2.62
C TYR A 103 12.20 -8.24 3.84
N GLY A 104 12.73 -9.45 3.95
CA GLY A 104 13.61 -9.86 5.05
C GLY A 104 12.87 -10.42 6.27
N SER A 105 13.63 -10.85 7.28
CA SER A 105 13.03 -11.44 8.47
C SER A 105 12.41 -10.37 9.38
N LEU A 106 11.08 -10.31 9.46
CA LEU A 106 10.32 -9.53 10.46
C LEU A 106 10.79 -9.74 11.93
N LYS A 107 11.63 -10.76 12.19
CA LYS A 107 12.27 -11.01 13.48
C LYS A 107 13.26 -9.92 13.89
N SER A 108 13.87 -9.15 12.98
CA SER A 108 14.81 -8.08 13.37
C SER A 108 14.08 -6.83 13.89
N LEU A 109 12.88 -6.51 13.37
CA LEU A 109 12.04 -5.39 13.80
C LEU A 109 11.40 -5.57 15.20
N GLN A 110 11.40 -6.79 15.74
CA GLN A 110 10.90 -7.08 17.09
C GLN A 110 11.99 -7.01 18.17
N SER A 111 13.26 -6.80 17.79
CA SER A 111 14.33 -6.69 18.77
C SER A 111 14.36 -5.26 19.35
N PRO A 112 14.20 -5.08 20.68
CA PRO A 112 14.37 -3.76 21.29
C PRO A 112 15.80 -3.31 21.04
N LEU A 113 15.96 -2.11 20.45
CA LEU A 113 17.22 -1.39 20.21
C LEU A 113 18.32 -1.84 21.19
N LYS A 114 19.14 -2.79 20.77
CA LYS A 114 20.26 -3.27 21.59
C LYS A 114 21.35 -2.21 21.46
N ALA A 115 21.54 -1.45 22.53
CA ALA A 115 22.63 -0.49 22.63
C ALA A 115 23.97 -1.19 22.28
N HIS A 116 24.73 -0.54 21.40
CA HIS A 116 26.03 -0.94 20.86
C HIS A 116 26.92 -1.76 21.80
N SER A 117 27.46 -2.87 21.27
CA SER A 117 28.89 -3.16 21.42
C SER A 117 29.39 -4.16 20.36
N SER A 118 30.46 -3.74 19.68
CA SER A 118 31.54 -4.49 19.03
C SER A 118 31.27 -5.36 17.79
N GLU A 119 31.73 -4.83 16.65
CA GLU A 119 32.60 -5.46 15.62
C GLU A 119 32.49 -6.97 15.43
N ASP A 120 31.71 -7.38 14.43
CA ASP A 120 32.14 -8.25 13.31
C ASP A 120 31.05 -8.23 12.22
N GLY A 121 31.48 -8.17 10.95
CA GLY A 121 30.65 -7.82 9.80
C GLY A 121 29.70 -8.91 9.31
N GLU A 122 28.50 -8.96 9.89
CA GLU A 122 27.31 -9.47 9.21
C GLU A 122 26.49 -8.26 8.79
N GLU A 123 26.24 -8.08 7.49
CA GLU A 123 25.15 -7.21 7.03
C GLU A 123 23.87 -7.76 7.66
N GLU A 124 23.48 -7.20 8.81
CA GLU A 124 22.16 -7.46 9.38
C GLU A 124 21.18 -7.14 8.26
N ASP A 125 20.47 -8.16 7.77
CA ASP A 125 19.36 -8.01 6.83
C ASP A 125 18.28 -7.20 7.55
N ALA A 126 18.48 -5.88 7.54
CA ALA A 126 17.58 -4.90 8.06
C ALA A 126 16.35 -4.99 7.15
N GLY A 127 15.31 -5.65 7.66
CA GLY A 127 14.09 -5.86 6.91
C GLY A 127 13.63 -4.52 6.33
N HIS A 128 13.45 -4.47 5.03
CA HIS A 128 13.03 -3.28 4.31
C HIS A 128 11.60 -3.48 3.82
N ALA A 129 10.87 -2.38 3.68
CA ALA A 129 9.50 -2.39 3.17
C ALA A 129 9.40 -1.46 1.98
N GLU A 130 8.74 -1.92 0.92
CA GLU A 130 8.37 -1.10 -0.22
C GLU A 130 6.88 -0.76 -0.11
N VAL A 131 6.53 0.48 -0.46
CA VAL A 131 5.14 0.95 -0.38
C VAL A 131 4.75 1.50 -1.73
N GLU A 132 3.72 0.93 -2.33
CA GLU A 132 3.08 1.42 -3.54
C GLU A 132 1.74 2.05 -3.17
N ILE A 133 1.50 3.27 -3.65
CA ILE A 133 0.29 4.03 -3.38
C ILE A 133 -0.35 4.40 -4.70
N MET A 134 -1.64 4.08 -4.84
CA MET A 134 -2.47 4.50 -5.96
C MET A 134 -3.58 5.42 -5.44
N ILE A 135 -3.81 6.54 -6.12
CA ILE A 135 -4.91 7.48 -5.82
C ILE A 135 -5.75 7.64 -7.08
N ALA A 136 -6.96 7.09 -7.07
CA ALA A 136 -7.90 7.16 -8.18
C ALA A 136 -8.75 8.46 -8.18
N GLY A 137 -8.78 9.19 -7.05
CA GLY A 137 -9.71 10.31 -6.83
C GLY A 137 -9.17 11.72 -7.10
N MET A 138 -7.88 11.88 -7.40
CA MET A 138 -7.26 13.17 -7.73
C MET A 138 -6.61 13.07 -9.10
N ARG A 139 -6.69 14.15 -9.88
CA ARG A 139 -6.12 14.28 -11.24
C ARG A 139 -4.58 14.16 -11.28
N ASP A 140 -3.95 13.74 -10.19
CA ASP A 140 -2.51 13.62 -10.01
C ASP A 140 -2.24 12.28 -9.29
N ILE A 141 -1.67 11.33 -10.00
CA ILE A 141 -1.27 10.03 -9.45
C ILE A 141 0.19 10.15 -9.01
N ILE A 142 0.45 9.91 -7.72
CA ILE A 142 1.82 9.94 -7.17
C ILE A 142 2.25 8.51 -6.88
N PHE A 143 3.02 7.91 -7.79
CA PHE A 143 3.80 6.71 -7.48
C PHE A 143 5.05 7.12 -6.71
N LEU A 144 5.13 6.73 -5.44
CA LEU A 144 6.37 6.76 -4.69
C LEU A 144 7.00 5.37 -4.74
N PHE A 145 7.64 5.02 -5.85
CA PHE A 145 8.60 3.91 -5.83
C PHE A 145 9.77 4.35 -4.97
N SER A 146 9.79 3.92 -3.70
CA SER A 146 11.00 3.98 -2.89
C SER A 146 11.94 2.89 -3.39
N GLN A 147 12.66 3.17 -4.48
CA GLN A 147 13.72 2.27 -4.91
C GLN A 147 14.72 2.11 -3.76
N PRO A 148 15.20 0.88 -3.45
CA PRO A 148 16.35 0.72 -2.59
C PRO A 148 17.47 1.56 -3.18
N SER A 149 18.12 2.38 -2.35
CA SER A 149 19.17 3.29 -2.78
C SER A 149 20.41 2.50 -3.22
N THR A 150 20.39 1.93 -4.41
CA THR A 150 21.61 1.63 -5.14
C THR A 150 22.13 2.96 -5.66
N GLN A 151 23.15 3.48 -4.98
CA GLN A 151 23.94 4.60 -5.48
C GLN A 151 24.31 4.31 -6.94
N PRO A 152 23.94 5.16 -7.91
CA PRO A 152 24.29 4.92 -9.30
C PRO A 152 25.82 5.02 -9.44
N ASP A 153 26.41 3.98 -10.01
CA ASP A 153 27.79 4.00 -10.47
C ASP A 153 27.98 5.23 -11.39
N PRO A 154 28.96 6.10 -11.13
CA PRO A 154 29.18 7.33 -11.91
C PRO A 154 29.54 7.10 -13.39
N SER A 155 29.61 5.85 -13.86
CA SER A 155 29.86 5.50 -15.25
C SER A 155 28.60 5.38 -16.13
N ASP A 156 27.38 5.31 -15.57
CA ASP A 156 26.17 5.06 -16.36
C ASP A 156 25.42 6.36 -16.73
N ARG A 157 25.73 6.91 -17.90
CA ARG A 157 25.02 8.05 -18.49
C ARG A 157 23.78 7.57 -19.24
N THR A 158 22.69 7.30 -18.53
CA THR A 158 21.36 7.29 -19.14
C THR A 158 20.35 8.02 -18.27
N PHE A 159 19.87 9.12 -18.85
CA PHE A 159 19.17 10.23 -18.22
C PHE A 159 17.75 9.84 -17.80
N ALA A 160 17.37 10.28 -16.60
CA ALA A 160 16.02 10.25 -16.07
C ALA A 160 15.00 10.89 -17.03
N SER A 161 13.90 10.19 -17.30
CA SER A 161 12.68 10.81 -17.84
C SER A 161 11.66 10.96 -16.71
N SER A 162 11.65 12.15 -16.12
CA SER A 162 10.50 12.65 -15.36
C SER A 162 9.44 13.09 -16.37
N LYS A 163 8.38 12.28 -16.55
CA LYS A 163 7.18 12.74 -17.25
C LYS A 163 6.28 13.44 -16.23
N ARG A 164 6.31 14.77 -16.23
CA ARG A 164 5.14 15.58 -15.81
C ARG A 164 4.18 15.61 -17.00
N LEU A 165 2.97 15.09 -16.83
CA LEU A 165 1.86 15.48 -17.71
C LEU A 165 1.17 16.69 -17.07
N CYS A 166 1.04 17.76 -17.85
CA CYS A 166 0.23 18.94 -17.55
C CYS A 166 -1.20 18.72 -18.03
#